data_AF-A0A8B7NW04-F1
#
_entry.id   AF-A0A8B7NW04-F1
#
_cell.length_a   1.000
_cell.length_b   1.000
_cell.length_c   1.000
_cell.angle_alpha   90.00
_cell.angle_beta   90.00
_cell.angle_gamma   90.00
#
_symmetry.space_group_name_H-M   'P 1'
#
loop_
_entity.id
_entity.type
_entity.pdbx_description
1 polymer ?
#
loop_
_entity_poly.entity_id
_entity_poly.type
_entity_poly.pdbx_seq_one_letter_code
_entity_poly.pdbx_strand_id
1 'polypeptide(L)'
;MSDAVPVPEPADGHDPLLSVLLNVRQATLQRLMEWHVGWVEVGGFSEPQGRWLYSLVCCLETPLTPELGDNLRKLVFLCAAARAALDSAAHPHLSQLNTLITIVTRFFNQEDLADPR
;
A
#
# COMPACT_ATOMS: atom_id res chain seq x y z
N MET A 1 13.94 2.63 44.74
CA MET A 1 13.21 3.48 43.78
C MET A 1 13.76 3.10 42.42
N SER A 2 12.97 2.38 41.61
CA SER A 2 13.43 1.83 40.33
C SER A 2 13.35 2.93 39.28
N ASP A 3 14.49 3.37 38.75
CA ASP A 3 14.54 4.23 37.59
C ASP A 3 13.97 3.47 36.39
N ALA A 4 12.77 3.84 35.96
CA ALA A 4 12.19 3.36 34.73
C ALA A 4 13.01 3.93 33.57
N VAL A 5 13.63 3.05 32.78
CA VAL A 5 14.24 3.42 31.51
C VAL A 5 13.14 4.02 30.62
N PRO A 6 13.29 5.26 30.13
CA PRO A 6 12.30 5.87 29.25
C PRO A 6 12.21 5.03 27.97
N VAL A 7 11.00 4.55 27.68
CA VAL A 7 10.69 3.90 26.39
C VAL A 7 10.88 4.96 25.31
N PRO A 8 11.72 4.72 24.28
CA PRO A 8 11.88 5.69 23.21
C PRO A 8 10.54 5.94 22.55
N GLU A 9 10.18 7.21 22.37
CA GLU A 9 8.98 7.57 21.61
C GLU A 9 9.09 6.97 20.21
N PRO A 10 7.98 6.42 19.66
CA PRO A 10 8.01 5.80 18.35
C PRO A 10 8.47 6.84 17.34
N ALA A 11 9.68 6.65 16.79
CA ALA A 11 10.22 7.52 15.76
C ALA A 11 9.27 7.48 14.56
N ASP A 12 8.81 8.65 14.11
CA ASP A 12 7.98 8.76 12.92
C ASP A 12 8.73 8.15 11.72
N GLY A 13 8.06 7.25 11.01
CA GLY A 13 8.60 6.62 9.81
C GLY A 13 8.87 7.66 8.70
N HIS A 14 9.88 7.41 7.87
CA HIS A 14 10.17 8.29 6.73
C HIS A 14 9.12 8.16 5.63
N ASP A 15 8.80 9.28 4.97
CA ASP A 15 7.95 9.30 3.78
C ASP A 15 8.71 8.75 2.54
N PRO A 16 7.98 8.15 1.57
CA PRO A 16 8.56 7.56 0.37
C PRO A 16 9.02 8.63 -0.64
N LEU A 17 10.26 9.10 -0.53
CA LEU A 17 10.81 10.01 -1.52
C LEU A 17 11.05 9.28 -2.85
N LEU A 18 10.43 9.77 -3.93
CA LEU A 18 10.62 9.19 -5.27
C LEU A 18 12.09 9.22 -5.72
N SER A 19 12.86 10.25 -5.33
CA SER A 19 14.29 10.31 -5.59
C SER A 19 15.05 9.12 -5.00
N VAL A 20 14.57 8.56 -3.88
CA VAL A 20 15.14 7.34 -3.29
C VAL A 20 14.59 6.12 -4.02
N LEU A 21 13.27 5.99 -4.15
CA LEU A 21 12.63 4.80 -4.71
C LEU A 21 13.05 4.50 -6.15
N LEU A 22 13.25 5.52 -6.98
CA LEU A 22 13.71 5.35 -8.36
C LEU A 22 15.14 4.80 -8.47
N ASN A 23 15.92 4.85 -7.40
CA ASN A 23 17.26 4.26 -7.32
C ASN A 23 17.26 2.88 -6.64
N VAL A 24 16.10 2.39 -6.20
CA VAL A 24 15.97 1.07 -5.58
C VAL A 24 15.75 0.01 -6.65
N ARG A 25 16.44 -1.12 -6.53
CA ARG A 25 16.28 -2.26 -7.45
C ARG A 25 14.86 -2.82 -7.38
N GLN A 26 14.32 -3.28 -8.52
CA GLN A 26 12.98 -3.89 -8.59
C GLN A 26 12.76 -5.03 -7.59
N ALA A 27 13.72 -5.94 -7.43
CA ALA A 27 13.61 -7.04 -6.45
C ALA A 27 13.49 -6.56 -4.99
N THR A 28 13.94 -5.34 -4.68
CA THR A 28 13.74 -4.72 -3.37
C THR A 28 12.38 -4.03 -3.29
N LEU A 29 11.95 -3.33 -4.35
CA LEU A 29 10.61 -2.73 -4.43
C LEU A 29 9.50 -3.78 -4.29
N GLN A 30 9.68 -4.96 -4.90
CA GLN A 30 8.73 -6.09 -4.77
C GLN A 30 8.62 -6.60 -3.34
N ARG A 31 9.75 -6.75 -2.63
CA ARG A 31 9.75 -7.14 -1.21
C ARG A 31 9.14 -6.06 -0.32
N LEU A 32 9.40 -4.78 -0.60
CA LEU A 32 8.73 -3.69 0.09
C LEU A 32 7.22 -3.76 -0.12
N MET A 33 6.76 -3.98 -1.35
CA MET A 33 5.34 -4.16 -1.65
C MET A 33 4.75 -5.31 -0.83
N GLU A 34 5.38 -6.48 -0.83
CA GLU A 34 4.96 -7.65 -0.03
C GLU A 34 4.81 -7.31 1.46
N TRP A 35 5.80 -6.63 2.05
CA TRP A 35 5.75 -6.22 3.46
C TRP A 35 4.64 -5.21 3.73
N HIS A 36 4.47 -4.21 2.85
CA HIS A 36 3.40 -3.22 3.01
C HIS A 36 2.01 -3.86 2.89
N VAL A 37 1.82 -4.83 1.98
CA VAL A 37 0.58 -5.60 1.88
C VAL A 37 0.33 -6.40 3.17
N GLY A 38 1.36 -7.08 3.69
CA GLY A 38 1.27 -7.80 4.96
C GLY A 38 0.92 -6.90 6.16
N TRP A 39 1.48 -5.69 6.22
CA TRP A 39 1.13 -4.73 7.28
C TRP A 39 -0.31 -4.24 7.18
N VAL A 40 -0.83 -4.02 5.97
CA VAL A 40 -2.25 -3.66 5.79
C VAL A 40 -3.17 -4.80 6.24
N GLU A 41 -2.80 -6.05 5.96
CA GLU A 41 -3.61 -7.21 6.36
C GLU A 41 -3.75 -7.33 7.89
N VAL A 42 -2.67 -7.09 8.63
CA VAL A 42 -2.66 -7.26 10.10
C VAL A 42 -3.12 -5.99 10.83
N GLY A 43 -2.67 -4.82 10.36
CA GLY A 43 -2.84 -3.54 11.06
C GLY A 43 -3.90 -2.61 10.46
N GLY A 44 -4.44 -2.96 9.29
CA GLY A 44 -5.37 -2.10 8.56
C GLY A 44 -4.68 -1.00 7.75
N PHE A 45 -5.51 -0.20 7.06
CA PHE A 45 -5.03 0.85 6.18
C PHE A 45 -4.85 2.18 6.92
N SER A 46 -3.68 2.80 6.80
CA SER A 46 -3.38 4.13 7.32
C SER A 46 -2.94 5.08 6.20
N GLU A 47 -3.04 6.39 6.44
CA GLU A 47 -2.64 7.39 5.44
C GLU A 47 -1.14 7.32 5.06
N PRO A 48 -0.17 7.20 5.99
CA PRO A 48 1.24 7.04 5.61
C PRO A 48 1.47 5.77 4.77
N GLN A 49 0.75 4.70 5.11
CA GLN A 49 0.78 3.44 4.36
C GLN A 49 0.26 3.64 2.93
N GLY A 50 -0.82 4.42 2.76
CA GLY A 50 -1.35 4.80 1.46
C GLY A 50 -0.32 5.53 0.58
N ARG A 51 0.44 6.47 1.16
CA ARG A 51 1.53 7.18 0.44
C ARG A 51 2.64 6.23 -0.01
N TRP A 52 3.05 5.31 0.86
CA TRP A 52 4.03 4.28 0.53
C TRP A 52 3.55 3.36 -0.59
N LEU A 53 2.35 2.80 -0.45
CA LEU A 53 1.76 1.93 -1.46
C LEU A 53 1.63 2.63 -2.82
N TYR A 54 1.14 3.87 -2.83
CA TYR A 54 1.03 4.68 -4.06
C TYR A 54 2.39 4.86 -4.72
N SER A 55 3.39 5.27 -3.94
CA SER A 55 4.74 5.51 -4.45
C SER A 55 5.40 4.24 -4.97
N LEU A 56 5.18 3.10 -4.29
CA LEU A 56 5.67 1.80 -4.72
C LEU A 56 5.01 1.37 -6.03
N VAL A 57 3.66 1.43 -6.15
CA VAL A 57 2.99 1.03 -7.40
C VAL A 57 3.43 1.89 -8.59
N CYS A 58 3.75 3.17 -8.38
CA CYS A 58 4.31 4.03 -9.42
C CYS A 58 5.72 3.64 -9.87
N CYS A 59 6.48 2.92 -9.05
CA CYS A 59 7.86 2.53 -9.33
C CYS A 59 8.00 1.07 -9.80
N LEU A 60 6.92 0.28 -9.81
CA LEU A 60 6.95 -1.11 -10.27
C LEU A 60 7.08 -1.19 -11.79
N GLU A 61 7.99 -2.04 -12.26
CA GLU A 61 8.15 -2.34 -13.68
C GLU A 61 7.16 -3.41 -14.18
N THR A 62 6.85 -3.35 -15.48
CA THR A 62 6.06 -4.36 -16.20
C THR A 62 6.95 -5.14 -17.18
N PRO A 63 6.69 -6.44 -17.44
CA PRO A 63 5.56 -7.25 -16.96
C PRO A 63 5.71 -7.67 -15.49
N LEU A 64 4.57 -7.85 -14.81
CA LEU A 64 4.55 -8.32 -13.42
C LEU A 64 5.04 -9.76 -13.32
N THR A 65 5.78 -10.06 -12.26
CA THR A 65 5.98 -11.45 -11.85
C THR A 65 4.70 -12.01 -11.24
N PRO A 66 4.48 -13.34 -11.27
CA PRO A 66 3.32 -13.96 -10.65
C PRO A 66 3.15 -13.55 -9.17
N GLU A 67 4.25 -13.53 -8.42
CA GLU A 67 4.25 -13.22 -6.99
C GLU A 67 3.87 -11.76 -6.71
N LEU A 68 4.34 -10.83 -7.55
CA LEU A 68 3.96 -9.44 -7.46
C LEU A 68 2.49 -9.24 -7.86
N GLY A 69 2.03 -9.96 -8.88
CA GLY A 69 0.62 -10.01 -9.28
C GLY A 69 -0.28 -10.43 -8.11
N ASP A 70 0.03 -11.55 -7.46
CA ASP A 70 -0.73 -12.04 -6.31
C ASP A 70 -0.77 -11.03 -5.15
N ASN A 71 0.35 -10.38 -4.86
CA ASN A 71 0.42 -9.31 -3.85
C ASN A 71 -0.46 -8.10 -4.22
N LEU A 72 -0.45 -7.65 -5.48
CA LEU A 72 -1.30 -6.56 -5.93
C LEU A 72 -2.78 -6.93 -5.89
N ARG A 73 -3.14 -8.17 -6.24
CA ARG A 73 -4.52 -8.66 -6.11
C ARG A 73 -4.97 -8.67 -4.65
N LYS A 74 -4.13 -9.19 -3.75
CA LYS A 74 -4.37 -9.15 -2.30
C LYS A 74 -4.56 -7.71 -1.80
N LEU A 75 -3.74 -6.78 -2.27
CA LEU A 75 -3.88 -5.36 -1.95
C LEU A 75 -5.26 -4.83 -2.36
N VAL A 76 -5.75 -5.14 -3.56
CA VAL A 76 -7.09 -4.72 -4.02
C VAL A 76 -8.17 -5.23 -3.09
N PHE A 77 -8.14 -6.51 -2.69
CA PHE A 77 -9.12 -7.06 -1.76
C PHE A 77 -9.09 -6.36 -0.40
N LEU A 78 -7.90 -6.10 0.15
CA LEU A 78 -7.74 -5.38 1.41
C LEU A 78 -8.24 -3.94 1.30
N CYS A 79 -7.93 -3.24 0.21
CA CYS A 79 -8.41 -1.89 -0.03
C CYS A 79 -9.93 -1.84 -0.21
N ALA A 80 -10.52 -2.82 -0.92
CA ALA A 80 -11.97 -2.91 -1.10
C ALA A 80 -12.69 -3.18 0.23
N ALA A 81 -12.16 -4.08 1.07
CA ALA A 81 -12.68 -4.33 2.40
C ALA A 81 -12.59 -3.09 3.30
N ALA A 82 -11.42 -2.42 3.31
CA ALA A 82 -11.23 -1.17 4.07
C ALA A 82 -12.20 -0.07 3.59
N ARG A 83 -12.44 0.02 2.27
CA ARG A 83 -13.38 0.97 1.67
C ARG A 83 -14.82 0.68 2.08
N ALA A 84 -15.22 -0.59 2.08
CA ALA A 84 -16.57 -1.01 2.47
C ALA A 84 -16.88 -0.73 3.95
N ALA A 85 -15.84 -0.65 4.79
CA ALA A 85 -15.95 -0.30 6.20
C ALA A 85 -15.99 1.22 6.48
N LEU A 86 -15.94 2.08 5.46
CA LEU A 86 -15.98 3.54 5.66
C LEU A 86 -17.43 4.03 5.83
N ASP A 87 -17.67 4.81 6.88
CA ASP A 87 -19.00 5.34 7.21
C ASP A 87 -19.43 6.56 6.40
N SER A 88 -18.51 7.15 5.62
CA SER A 88 -18.76 8.41 4.92
C SER A 88 -18.03 8.53 3.59
N ALA A 89 -18.73 9.08 2.60
CA ALA A 89 -18.16 9.46 1.31
C ALA A 89 -17.12 10.60 1.40
N ALA A 90 -17.06 11.32 2.53
CA ALA A 90 -16.07 12.36 2.79
C ALA A 90 -14.82 11.83 3.53
N HIS A 91 -14.75 10.52 3.79
CA HIS A 91 -13.63 9.95 4.55
C HIS A 91 -12.30 10.14 3.78
N PRO A 92 -11.22 10.63 4.42
CA PRO A 92 -9.97 10.98 3.75
C PRO A 92 -9.33 9.79 3.01
N HIS A 93 -9.46 8.58 3.57
CA HIS A 93 -8.93 7.36 2.94
C HIS A 93 -9.68 6.92 1.68
N LEU A 94 -10.93 7.35 1.47
CA LEU A 94 -11.74 6.85 0.34
C LEU A 94 -11.06 7.11 -1.01
N SER A 95 -10.52 8.31 -1.19
CA SER A 95 -9.80 8.70 -2.40
C SER A 95 -8.55 7.84 -2.64
N GLN A 96 -7.77 7.58 -1.58
CA GLN A 96 -6.55 6.77 -1.64
C GLN A 96 -6.86 5.31 -1.99
N LEU A 97 -7.86 4.72 -1.33
CA LEU A 97 -8.29 3.35 -1.58
C LEU A 97 -8.78 3.16 -3.02
N ASN A 98 -9.64 4.06 -3.51
CA ASN A 98 -10.12 4.01 -4.90
C ASN A 98 -8.99 4.18 -5.91
N THR A 99 -8.01 5.04 -5.62
CA THR A 99 -6.85 5.27 -6.49
C THR A 99 -6.00 4.00 -6.59
N LEU A 100 -5.67 3.36 -5.46
CA LEU A 100 -4.90 2.11 -5.45
C LEU A 100 -5.64 0.99 -6.19
N ILE A 101 -6.93 0.80 -5.93
CA ILE A 101 -7.77 -0.18 -6.64
C ILE A 101 -7.74 0.09 -8.14
N THR A 102 -7.90 1.35 -8.55
CA THR A 102 -7.94 1.72 -9.97
C THR A 102 -6.61 1.47 -10.67
N ILE A 103 -5.49 1.82 -10.04
CA ILE A 103 -4.16 1.57 -10.61
C ILE A 103 -3.93 0.07 -10.79
N VAL A 104 -4.19 -0.74 -9.77
CA VAL A 104 -3.97 -2.19 -9.87
C VAL A 104 -4.88 -2.83 -10.92
N THR A 105 -6.17 -2.52 -10.90
CA THR A 105 -7.13 -3.16 -11.79
C THR A 105 -6.96 -2.74 -13.24
N ARG A 106 -6.69 -1.45 -13.50
CA ARG A 106 -6.64 -0.91 -14.87
C ARG A 106 -5.25 -0.77 -15.45
N PHE A 107 -4.26 -0.32 -14.67
CA PHE A 107 -2.90 -0.12 -15.19
C PHE A 107 -2.13 -1.43 -15.26
N PHE A 108 -2.26 -2.27 -14.23
CA PHE A 108 -1.62 -3.59 -14.17
C PHE A 108 -2.47 -4.72 -14.78
N ASN A 109 -3.53 -4.38 -15.52
CA ASN A 109 -4.43 -5.29 -16.24
C ASN A 109 -5.03 -6.41 -15.37
N GLN A 110 -5.26 -6.16 -14.08
CA GLN A 110 -6.01 -7.06 -13.19
C GLN A 110 -7.51 -6.75 -13.29
N GLU A 111 -8.03 -6.69 -14.52
CA GLU A 111 -9.36 -6.13 -14.82
C GLU A 111 -10.52 -6.95 -14.25
N ASP A 112 -10.32 -8.25 -13.99
CA ASP A 112 -11.32 -9.11 -13.38
C ASP A 112 -11.66 -8.70 -11.93
N LEU A 113 -10.83 -7.86 -11.32
CA LEU A 113 -11.03 -7.29 -9.99
C LEU A 113 -11.62 -5.87 -10.01
N ALA A 114 -11.85 -5.29 -11.19
CA ALA A 114 -12.34 -3.91 -11.30
C ALA A 114 -13.80 -3.79 -10.80
N ASP A 115 -14.09 -2.68 -10.11
CA ASP A 115 -15.48 -2.30 -9.84
C ASP A 115 -16.23 -2.13 -11.18
N PRO A 116 -17.45 -2.69 -11.31
CA PRO A 116 -18.26 -2.49 -12.50
C PRO A 116 -18.55 -1.00 -12.69
N ARG A 117 -18.50 -0.54 -13.95
CA ARG A 117 -18.79 0.85 -14.32
C ARG A 117 -20.27 1.18 -14.20
#